data_AF-A0A9C6W7K7-F1
#
_entry.id   AF-A0A9C6W7K7-F1
#
_cell.length_a   1.000
_cell.length_b   1.000
_cell.length_c   1.000
_cell.angle_alpha   90.00
_cell.angle_beta   90.00
_cell.angle_gamma   90.00
#
_symmetry.space_group_name_H-M   'P 1'
#
loop_
_entity.id
_entity.type
_entity.pdbx_description
1 polymer ?
#
loop_
_entity_poly.entity_id
_entity_poly.type
_entity_poly.pdbx_seq_one_letter_code
_entity_poly.pdbx_strand_id
1 'polypeptide(L)'
;MVLLHLQKLGIEHLELPDMRESISIMPFFIKYEAGLHLSNGIVYNLAGIQRYNNAFMTYEGKSFLTRFYLKIDKLQFEYNLQLKLMAIEGYGKVIGSLDDTIIYAELAVNVINSKLHLYDFRIIEFSNIHVQLNQARLIRDLTGLILSPITNLFKDRITTSIADGLKEQMQAVMDDFNNEDPLELRKFTKKLLSGIAGDSVKSG
;
A
#
# COMPACT_ATOMS: atom_id res chain seq x y z
N MET A 1 2.14 11.41 18.12
CA MET A 1 1.17 12.46 17.70
C MET A 1 0.82 12.37 16.22
N VAL A 2 1.79 12.35 15.29
CA VAL A 2 1.53 11.93 13.88
C VAL A 2 1.08 10.46 13.86
N LEU A 3 1.76 9.59 14.60
CA LEU A 3 1.34 8.20 14.82
C LEU A 3 -0.08 8.05 15.39
N LEU A 4 -0.54 9.03 16.19
CA LEU A 4 -1.89 9.02 16.79
C LEU A 4 -2.96 9.48 15.79
N HIS A 5 -2.62 10.36 14.84
CA HIS A 5 -3.51 10.69 13.70
C HIS A 5 -3.47 9.60 12.62
N LEU A 6 -2.33 8.92 12.43
CA LEU A 6 -2.23 7.70 11.61
C LEU A 6 -2.95 6.50 12.24
N GLN A 7 -3.12 6.47 13.57
CA GLN A 7 -4.03 5.53 14.25
C GLN A 7 -5.49 5.97 14.14
N LYS A 8 -5.77 7.29 14.20
CA LYS A 8 -7.10 7.88 13.99
C LYS A 8 -7.62 7.68 12.56
N LEU A 9 -6.70 7.42 11.62
CA LEU A 9 -7.00 7.02 10.25
C LEU A 9 -7.87 5.76 10.18
N GLY A 10 -7.84 4.88 11.20
CA GLY A 10 -8.78 3.77 11.32
C GLY A 10 -8.83 2.85 10.10
N ILE A 11 -7.81 2.88 9.23
CA ILE A 11 -7.73 2.04 8.05
C ILE A 11 -7.30 0.67 8.55
N GLU A 12 -8.23 -0.07 9.11
CA GLU A 12 -8.03 -1.49 9.43
C GLU A 12 -7.84 -2.28 8.14
N HIS A 13 -8.48 -1.81 7.06
CA HIS A 13 -8.44 -2.41 5.74
C HIS A 13 -8.53 -1.37 4.62
N LEU A 14 -7.96 -1.71 3.46
CA LEU A 14 -8.04 -0.95 2.21
C LEU A 14 -8.68 -1.85 1.14
N GLU A 15 -9.75 -1.37 0.51
CA GLU A 15 -10.31 -2.03 -0.67
C GLU A 15 -9.36 -1.86 -1.85
N LEU A 16 -9.13 -2.95 -2.58
CA LEU A 16 -8.34 -2.96 -3.79
C LEU A 16 -9.24 -3.10 -5.02
N PRO A 17 -8.87 -2.47 -6.15
CA PRO A 17 -9.65 -2.56 -7.38
C PRO A 17 -9.71 -3.99 -7.91
N ASP A 18 -10.81 -4.29 -8.59
CA ASP A 18 -10.97 -5.51 -9.39
C ASP A 18 -9.95 -5.54 -10.53
N MET A 19 -9.41 -6.73 -10.82
CA MET A 19 -8.40 -6.92 -11.86
C MET A 19 -8.82 -8.02 -12.82
N ARG A 20 -8.60 -7.77 -14.12
CA ARG A 20 -8.84 -8.73 -15.20
C ARG A 20 -7.56 -8.88 -16.02
N GLU A 21 -6.98 -10.07 -15.99
CA GLU A 21 -5.77 -10.39 -16.76
C GLU A 21 -5.98 -11.64 -17.60
N SER A 22 -5.22 -11.76 -18.68
CA SER A 22 -5.01 -13.04 -19.35
C SER A 22 -3.70 -13.62 -18.83
N ILE A 23 -3.75 -14.81 -18.25
CA ILE A 23 -2.55 -15.55 -17.88
C ILE A 23 -2.32 -16.68 -18.84
N SER A 24 -1.06 -16.89 -19.21
CA SER A 24 -0.70 -18.06 -19.96
C SER A 24 -0.35 -19.21 -19.02
N ILE A 25 -0.98 -20.36 -19.26
CA ILE A 25 -0.68 -21.62 -18.59
C ILE A 25 -0.13 -22.61 -19.61
N MET A 26 0.84 -23.44 -19.20
CA MET A 26 1.52 -24.39 -20.11
C MET A 26 1.48 -25.84 -19.59
N PRO A 27 0.29 -26.46 -19.46
CA PRO A 27 0.19 -27.89 -19.20
C PRO A 27 0.74 -28.69 -20.39
N PHE A 28 1.56 -29.73 -20.13
CA PHE A 28 2.12 -30.64 -21.14
C PHE A 28 2.75 -29.95 -22.36
N PHE A 29 3.42 -28.80 -22.14
CA PHE A 29 4.05 -27.99 -23.18
C PHE A 29 3.11 -27.32 -24.21
N ILE A 30 1.80 -27.34 -23.98
CA ILE A 30 0.83 -26.63 -24.81
C ILE A 30 0.42 -25.34 -24.10
N LYS A 31 0.58 -24.20 -24.77
CA LYS A 31 0.23 -22.89 -24.24
C LYS A 31 -1.28 -22.66 -24.35
N TYR A 32 -1.94 -22.45 -23.22
CA TYR A 32 -3.32 -21.99 -23.15
C TYR A 32 -3.38 -20.60 -22.54
N GLU A 33 -4.33 -19.79 -22.99
CA GLU A 33 -4.68 -18.52 -22.36
C GLU A 33 -5.88 -18.75 -21.44
N ALA A 34 -5.74 -18.33 -20.19
CA ALA A 34 -6.80 -18.38 -19.19
C ALA A 34 -7.12 -16.95 -18.74
N GLY A 35 -8.41 -16.63 -18.73
CA GLY A 35 -8.88 -15.40 -18.11
C GLY A 35 -8.77 -15.52 -16.59
N LEU A 36 -8.15 -14.54 -15.96
CA LEU A 36 -8.04 -14.38 -14.52
C LEU A 36 -8.84 -13.15 -14.11
N HIS A 37 -9.81 -13.34 -13.24
CA HIS A 37 -10.57 -12.25 -12.64
C HIS A 37 -10.39 -12.29 -11.12
N LEU A 38 -9.81 -11.22 -10.59
CA LEU A 38 -9.65 -10.99 -9.16
C LEU A 38 -10.65 -9.91 -8.76
N SER A 39 -11.53 -10.21 -7.80
CA SER A 39 -12.54 -9.27 -7.36
C SER A 39 -12.65 -9.15 -5.84
N ASN A 40 -13.21 -8.05 -5.38
CA ASN A 40 -13.40 -7.72 -3.96
C ASN A 40 -12.08 -7.85 -3.19
N GLY A 41 -11.03 -7.21 -3.72
CA GLY A 41 -9.72 -7.23 -3.09
C GLY A 41 -9.72 -6.44 -1.79
N ILE A 42 -9.09 -6.96 -0.76
CA ILE A 42 -8.96 -6.26 0.53
C ILE A 42 -7.56 -6.48 1.08
N VAL A 43 -6.96 -5.41 1.60
CA VAL A 43 -5.69 -5.41 2.32
C VAL A 43 -5.94 -5.17 3.79
N TYR A 44 -5.22 -5.85 4.67
CA TYR A 44 -5.34 -5.75 6.12
C TYR A 44 -3.96 -5.58 6.79
N ASN A 45 -3.96 -5.38 8.11
CA ASN A 45 -2.78 -5.15 8.96
C ASN A 45 -2.06 -3.82 8.71
N LEU A 46 -2.77 -2.83 8.18
CA LEU A 46 -2.27 -1.47 8.00
C LEU A 46 -2.01 -0.75 9.33
N ALA A 47 -2.63 -1.20 10.42
CA ALA A 47 -2.36 -0.69 11.77
C ALA A 47 -0.90 -0.92 12.23
N GLY A 48 -0.15 -1.82 11.59
CA GLY A 48 1.26 -2.10 11.88
C GLY A 48 2.27 -1.12 11.27
N ILE A 49 1.81 -0.04 10.62
CA ILE A 49 2.68 0.96 10.00
C ILE A 49 3.51 1.67 11.09
N GLN A 50 4.84 1.59 10.96
CA GLN A 50 5.79 2.29 11.81
C GLN A 50 6.79 3.11 10.99
N ARG A 51 7.34 4.18 11.59
CA ARG A 51 8.42 4.94 10.95
C ARG A 51 9.67 4.06 10.83
N TYR A 52 10.25 4.03 9.64
CA TYR A 52 11.49 3.34 9.34
C TYR A 52 12.60 4.37 9.12
N ASN A 53 13.71 4.24 9.84
CA ASN A 53 14.86 5.16 9.77
C ASN A 53 14.54 6.63 10.05
N ASN A 54 15.53 7.50 9.79
CA ASN A 54 15.44 8.94 9.98
C ASN A 54 14.55 9.58 8.92
N ALA A 55 13.84 10.64 9.33
CA ALA A 55 13.18 11.55 8.40
C ALA A 55 14.14 12.70 8.07
N PHE A 56 14.12 13.16 6.83
CA PHE A 56 14.92 14.27 6.36
C PHE A 56 14.00 15.39 5.92
N MET A 57 14.33 16.62 6.29
CA MET A 57 13.56 17.80 5.93
C MET A 57 14.44 18.81 5.22
N THR A 58 14.00 19.26 4.05
CA THR A 58 14.64 20.33 3.26
C THR A 58 13.68 21.49 3.08
N TYR A 59 14.19 22.71 3.16
CA TYR A 59 13.41 23.91 2.85
C TYR A 59 13.76 24.39 1.45
N GLU A 60 12.77 24.41 0.56
CA GLU A 60 12.93 24.83 -0.82
C GLU A 60 11.64 25.50 -1.31
N GLY A 61 11.76 26.61 -2.06
CA GLY A 61 10.61 27.22 -2.72
C GLY A 61 9.45 27.63 -1.80
N LYS A 62 9.75 28.01 -0.54
CA LYS A 62 8.76 28.31 0.52
C LYS A 62 7.94 27.11 1.01
N SER A 63 8.47 25.90 0.81
CA SER A 63 7.90 24.66 1.32
C SER A 63 8.94 23.89 2.12
N PHE A 64 8.52 23.25 3.20
CA PHE A 64 9.28 22.19 3.85
C PHE A 64 8.95 20.86 3.19
N LEU A 65 9.91 20.25 2.50
CA LEU A 65 9.79 18.89 1.98
C LEU A 65 10.35 17.92 3.02
N THR A 66 9.50 17.04 3.51
CA THR A 66 9.84 15.99 4.48
C THR A 66 9.81 14.65 3.76
N ARG A 67 10.97 13.98 3.73
CA ARG A 67 11.14 12.62 3.22
C ARG A 67 11.26 11.65 4.38
N PHE A 68 10.49 10.58 4.37
CA PHE A 68 10.54 9.57 5.41
C PHE A 68 10.17 8.20 4.84
N TYR A 69 10.57 7.17 5.58
CA TYR A 69 10.24 5.79 5.24
C TYR A 69 9.30 5.23 6.29
N LEU A 70 8.41 4.35 5.87
CA LEU A 70 7.52 3.58 6.73
C LEU A 70 7.83 2.10 6.52
N LYS A 71 7.64 1.30 7.57
CA LYS A 71 7.74 -0.16 7.51
C LYS A 71 6.44 -0.79 7.97
N ILE A 72 6.04 -1.85 7.30
CA ILE A 72 4.97 -2.76 7.70
C ILE A 72 5.58 -4.16 7.75
N ASP A 73 5.62 -4.79 8.92
CA ASP A 73 6.27 -6.10 9.07
C ASP A 73 5.53 -7.19 8.27
N LYS A 74 4.19 -7.13 8.24
CA LYS A 74 3.36 -8.05 7.46
C LYS A 74 2.10 -7.39 6.94
N LEU A 75 2.08 -7.15 5.64
CA LEU A 75 0.89 -6.69 4.94
C LEU A 75 0.15 -7.90 4.37
N GLN A 76 -1.14 -8.06 4.68
CA GLN A 76 -1.93 -9.18 4.17
C GLN A 76 -2.97 -8.69 3.19
N PHE A 77 -3.30 -9.51 2.20
CA PHE A 77 -4.37 -9.21 1.26
C PHE A 77 -5.14 -10.47 0.87
N GLU A 78 -6.40 -10.30 0.49
CA GLU A 78 -7.21 -11.35 -0.11
C GLU A 78 -7.97 -10.86 -1.33
N TYR A 79 -8.27 -11.78 -2.23
CA TYR A 79 -9.11 -11.57 -3.40
C TYR A 79 -9.99 -12.80 -3.63
N ASN A 80 -11.20 -12.57 -4.13
CA ASN A 80 -11.94 -13.64 -4.79
C ASN A 80 -11.32 -13.88 -6.17
N LEU A 81 -11.14 -15.15 -6.51
CA LEU A 81 -10.53 -15.58 -7.75
C LEU A 81 -11.56 -16.30 -8.60
N GLN A 82 -11.68 -15.89 -9.86
CA GLN A 82 -12.33 -16.62 -10.92
C GLN A 82 -11.32 -16.88 -12.04
N LEU A 83 -11.08 -18.15 -12.31
CA LEU A 83 -10.26 -18.62 -13.41
C LEU A 83 -11.18 -19.14 -14.52
N LYS A 84 -11.01 -18.63 -15.73
CA LYS A 84 -11.74 -19.05 -16.92
C LYS A 84 -10.80 -19.63 -17.95
N LEU A 85 -10.92 -20.93 -18.19
CA LEU A 85 -10.16 -21.64 -19.20
C LEU A 85 -11.13 -22.22 -20.23
N MET A 86 -11.18 -21.62 -21.41
CA MET A 86 -12.15 -21.97 -22.45
C MET A 86 -13.61 -21.92 -21.92
N ALA A 87 -14.31 -23.05 -21.88
CA ALA A 87 -15.67 -23.18 -21.36
C ALA A 87 -15.73 -23.59 -19.87
N ILE A 88 -14.58 -23.78 -19.23
CA ILE A 88 -14.47 -24.22 -17.83
C ILE A 88 -14.20 -23.01 -16.95
N GLU A 89 -14.93 -22.92 -15.84
CA GLU A 89 -14.75 -21.89 -14.83
C GLU A 89 -14.40 -22.53 -13.48
N GLY A 90 -13.42 -21.94 -12.81
CA GLY A 90 -12.99 -22.31 -11.47
C GLY A 90 -13.07 -21.10 -10.55
N TYR A 91 -13.55 -21.33 -9.32
CA TYR A 91 -13.65 -20.29 -8.29
C TYR A 91 -12.80 -20.65 -7.09
N GLY A 92 -12.21 -19.63 -6.47
CA GLY A 92 -11.41 -19.78 -5.26
C GLY A 92 -11.16 -18.45 -4.58
N LYS A 93 -10.28 -18.46 -3.59
CA LYS A 93 -9.72 -17.24 -3.01
C LYS A 93 -8.22 -17.23 -3.18
N VAL A 94 -7.68 -16.07 -3.47
CA VAL A 94 -6.25 -15.80 -3.33
C VAL A 94 -6.04 -15.12 -1.99
N ILE A 95 -5.14 -15.65 -1.19
CA ILE A 95 -4.66 -15.01 0.04
C ILE A 95 -3.18 -14.79 -0.14
N GLY A 96 -2.70 -13.59 0.16
CA GLY A 96 -1.27 -13.39 0.20
C GLY A 96 -0.78 -12.39 1.21
N SER A 97 0.54 -12.33 1.32
CA SER A 97 1.20 -11.38 2.21
C SER A 97 2.50 -10.87 1.63
N LEU A 98 2.80 -9.60 1.93
CA LEU A 98 4.11 -8.99 1.75
C LEU A 98 4.77 -8.88 3.13
N ASP A 99 5.95 -9.45 3.25
CA ASP A 99 6.75 -9.37 4.48
C ASP A 99 7.79 -8.23 4.37
N ASP A 100 8.01 -7.54 5.48
CA ASP A 100 8.98 -6.44 5.61
C ASP A 100 8.84 -5.35 4.52
N THR A 101 7.60 -4.89 4.29
CA THR A 101 7.29 -3.87 3.29
C THR A 101 7.81 -2.50 3.73
N ILE A 102 8.66 -1.88 2.91
CA ILE A 102 9.16 -0.52 3.11
C ILE A 102 8.47 0.41 2.10
N ILE A 103 7.93 1.50 2.63
CA ILE A 103 7.23 2.53 1.87
C ILE A 103 8.04 3.83 1.96
N TYR A 104 8.26 4.46 0.82
CA TYR A 104 8.78 5.82 0.73
C TYR A 104 7.62 6.81 0.70
N ALA A 105 7.72 7.90 1.46
CA ALA A 105 6.78 9.01 1.41
C ALA A 105 7.50 10.36 1.41
N GLU A 106 6.99 11.28 0.61
CA GLU A 106 7.43 12.68 0.55
C GLU A 106 6.24 13.61 0.77
N LEU A 107 6.30 14.39 1.85
CA LEU A 107 5.28 15.36 2.25
C LEU A 107 5.84 16.76 2.10
N ALA A 108 5.10 17.66 1.46
CA ALA A 108 5.41 19.08 1.49
C ALA A 108 4.44 19.84 2.39
N VAL A 109 5.01 20.81 3.10
CA VAL A 109 4.26 21.78 3.89
C VAL A 109 4.56 23.17 3.35
N ASN A 110 3.57 23.83 2.75
CA ASN A 110 3.74 25.18 2.24
C ASN A 110 3.71 26.18 3.41
N VAL A 111 4.76 27.00 3.55
CA VAL A 111 4.92 27.89 4.71
C VAL A 111 3.98 29.10 4.65
N ILE A 112 3.45 29.46 3.47
CA ILE A 112 2.56 30.61 3.27
C ILE A 112 1.15 30.30 3.75
N ASN A 113 0.59 29.18 3.29
CA ASN A 113 -0.79 28.80 3.57
C ASN A 113 -0.92 27.60 4.52
N SER A 114 0.21 27.08 5.02
CA SER A 114 0.30 25.90 5.90
C SER A 114 -0.30 24.63 5.30
N LYS A 115 -0.57 24.60 3.99
CA LYS A 115 -1.18 23.43 3.34
C LYS A 115 -0.18 22.29 3.20
N LEU A 116 -0.69 21.09 3.42
CA LEU A 116 -0.01 19.81 3.30
C LEU A 116 -0.28 19.20 1.92
N HIS A 117 0.72 18.59 1.32
CA HIS A 117 0.58 17.86 0.06
C HIS A 117 1.47 16.63 0.05
N LEU A 118 0.91 15.47 -0.30
CA LEU A 118 1.68 14.24 -0.50
C LEU A 118 2.26 14.23 -1.92
N TYR A 119 3.56 14.50 -2.03
CA TYR A 119 4.26 14.55 -3.31
C TYR A 119 4.54 13.16 -3.89
N ASP A 120 5.05 12.26 -3.06
CA ASP A 120 5.39 10.89 -3.47
C ASP A 120 4.98 9.92 -2.37
N PHE A 121 4.49 8.75 -2.79
CA PHE A 121 4.12 7.65 -1.92
C PHE A 121 4.18 6.35 -2.72
N ARG A 122 5.09 5.45 -2.33
CA ARG A 122 5.30 4.18 -3.04
C ARG A 122 5.93 3.12 -2.17
N ILE A 123 5.58 1.87 -2.42
CA ILE A 123 6.32 0.72 -1.89
C ILE A 123 7.66 0.65 -2.66
N ILE A 124 8.78 0.62 -1.95
CA ILE A 124 10.12 0.57 -2.54
C ILE A 124 10.81 -0.78 -2.34
N GLU A 125 10.38 -1.54 -1.34
CA GLU A 125 10.97 -2.83 -1.00
C GLU A 125 9.95 -3.70 -0.26
N PHE A 126 10.04 -5.01 -0.48
CA PHE A 126 9.41 -6.06 0.31
C PHE A 126 10.22 -7.35 0.13
N SER A 127 10.24 -8.21 1.13
CA SER A 127 11.11 -9.40 1.10
C SER A 127 10.49 -10.57 0.35
N ASN A 128 9.25 -10.94 0.70
CA ASN A 128 8.60 -12.12 0.16
C ASN A 128 7.14 -11.83 -0.17
N ILE A 129 6.66 -12.44 -1.27
CA ILE A 129 5.23 -12.56 -1.55
C ILE A 129 4.83 -14.01 -1.34
N HIS A 130 4.01 -14.25 -0.34
CA HIS A 130 3.36 -15.54 -0.16
C HIS A 130 1.99 -15.48 -0.82
N VAL A 131 1.68 -16.42 -1.71
CA VAL A 131 0.36 -16.53 -2.34
C VAL A 131 -0.16 -17.94 -2.10
N GLN A 132 -1.37 -18.03 -1.56
CA GLN A 132 -2.07 -19.28 -1.32
C GLN A 132 -3.43 -19.20 -2.01
N LEU A 133 -3.85 -20.35 -2.52
CA LEU A 133 -5.15 -20.50 -3.14
C LEU A 133 -6.01 -21.38 -2.23
N ASN A 134 -7.20 -20.91 -1.86
CA ASN A 134 -8.25 -21.73 -1.27
C ASN A 134 -9.19 -22.18 -2.40
N GLN A 135 -9.37 -23.50 -2.57
CA GLN A 135 -9.68 -24.06 -3.89
C GLN A 135 -10.79 -25.10 -3.89
N ALA A 136 -11.59 -25.06 -4.95
CA ALA A 136 -12.36 -26.20 -5.43
C ALA A 136 -11.46 -27.20 -6.19
N ARG A 137 -11.94 -28.44 -6.38
CA ARG A 137 -11.18 -29.59 -6.93
C ARG A 137 -10.45 -29.29 -8.25
N LEU A 138 -11.03 -28.45 -9.11
CA LEU A 138 -10.50 -28.13 -10.45
C LEU A 138 -9.30 -27.16 -10.42
N ILE A 139 -9.29 -26.18 -9.51
CA ILE A 139 -8.13 -25.30 -9.34
C ILE A 139 -6.96 -26.07 -8.73
N ARG A 140 -7.25 -27.09 -7.89
CA ARG A 140 -6.22 -27.85 -7.16
C ARG A 140 -5.23 -28.52 -8.10
N ASP A 141 -5.73 -29.04 -9.20
CA ASP A 141 -4.91 -29.73 -10.20
C ASP A 141 -4.08 -28.73 -11.05
N LEU A 142 -4.49 -27.45 -11.08
CA LEU A 142 -3.82 -26.38 -11.82
C LEU A 142 -2.97 -25.46 -10.95
N THR A 143 -2.96 -25.65 -9.63
CA THR A 143 -2.34 -24.73 -8.66
C THR A 143 -0.89 -24.40 -9.01
N GLY A 144 -0.08 -25.43 -9.30
CA GLY A 144 1.34 -25.24 -9.62
C GLY A 144 1.56 -24.45 -10.91
N LEU A 145 0.61 -24.48 -11.85
CA LEU A 145 0.71 -23.80 -13.14
C LEU A 145 0.28 -22.34 -13.06
N ILE A 146 -0.71 -22.01 -12.22
CA ILE A 146 -1.25 -20.65 -12.10
C ILE A 146 -0.58 -19.81 -11.02
N LEU A 147 0.10 -20.44 -10.05
CA LEU A 147 0.69 -19.73 -8.92
C LEU A 147 1.77 -18.74 -9.34
N SER A 148 2.63 -19.10 -10.30
CA SER A 148 3.69 -18.21 -10.79
C SER A 148 3.15 -16.97 -11.52
N PRO A 149 2.26 -17.10 -12.54
CA PRO A 149 1.60 -15.95 -13.15
C PRO A 149 0.88 -15.05 -12.16
N ILE A 150 0.15 -15.65 -11.20
CA ILE A 150 -0.55 -14.90 -10.15
C ILE A 150 0.47 -14.15 -9.30
N THR A 151 1.54 -14.80 -8.83
CA THR A 151 2.58 -14.16 -8.01
C THR A 151 3.23 -12.98 -8.72
N ASN A 152 3.49 -13.08 -10.04
CA ASN A 152 4.03 -11.97 -10.81
C ASN A 152 3.04 -10.81 -10.95
N LEU A 153 1.76 -11.11 -11.18
CA LEU A 153 0.70 -10.10 -11.15
C LEU A 153 0.66 -9.37 -9.79
N PHE A 154 0.82 -10.11 -8.69
CA PHE A 154 0.90 -9.51 -7.35
C PHE A 154 2.09 -8.56 -7.20
N LYS A 155 3.27 -8.97 -7.67
CA LYS A 155 4.48 -8.12 -7.63
C LYS A 155 4.28 -6.81 -8.38
N ASP A 156 3.75 -6.87 -9.60
CA ASP A 156 3.74 -5.71 -10.50
C ASP A 156 2.52 -4.80 -10.29
N ARG A 157 1.32 -5.37 -10.23
CA ARG A 157 0.08 -4.58 -10.17
C ARG A 157 -0.44 -4.35 -8.77
N ILE A 158 -0.44 -5.38 -7.93
CA ILE A 158 -1.10 -5.29 -6.62
C ILE A 158 -0.27 -4.45 -5.67
N THR A 159 1.06 -4.54 -5.71
CA THR A 159 1.94 -3.59 -5.01
C THR A 159 1.64 -2.15 -5.39
N THR A 160 1.43 -1.88 -6.69
CA THR A 160 1.07 -0.55 -7.19
C THR A 160 -0.31 -0.12 -6.68
N SER A 161 -1.33 -0.98 -6.79
CA SER A 161 -2.68 -0.68 -6.30
C SER A 161 -2.74 -0.47 -4.79
N ILE A 162 -1.95 -1.21 -4.01
CA ILE A 162 -1.78 -1.00 -2.56
C ILE A 162 -1.17 0.37 -2.32
N ALA A 163 -0.08 0.70 -3.01
CA ALA A 163 0.60 1.98 -2.85
C ALA A 163 -0.32 3.15 -3.21
N ASP A 164 -1.03 3.06 -4.33
CA ASP A 164 -1.99 4.08 -4.80
C ASP A 164 -3.14 4.24 -3.82
N GLY A 165 -3.75 3.15 -3.36
CA GLY A 165 -4.85 3.24 -2.39
C GLY A 165 -4.39 3.81 -1.04
N LEU A 166 -3.20 3.45 -0.55
CA LEU A 166 -2.64 4.07 0.66
C LEU A 166 -2.30 5.55 0.45
N LYS A 167 -1.82 5.93 -0.73
CA LYS A 167 -1.57 7.33 -1.10
C LYS A 167 -2.86 8.14 -1.08
N GLU A 168 -3.92 7.63 -1.69
CA GLU A 168 -5.24 8.28 -1.72
C GLU A 168 -5.78 8.51 -0.31
N GLN A 169 -5.68 7.50 0.56
CA GLN A 169 -6.11 7.61 1.95
C GLN A 169 -5.29 8.64 2.72
N MET A 170 -3.97 8.66 2.54
CA MET A 170 -3.12 9.67 3.18
C MET A 170 -3.37 11.08 2.62
N GLN A 171 -3.66 11.21 1.34
CA GLN A 171 -4.03 12.49 0.74
C GLN A 171 -5.37 12.99 1.28
N ALA A 172 -6.37 12.12 1.43
CA ALA A 172 -7.66 12.47 2.02
C ALA A 172 -7.52 13.04 3.44
N VAL A 173 -6.62 12.47 4.25
CA VAL A 173 -6.27 13.01 5.57
C VAL A 173 -5.66 14.40 5.47
N MET A 174 -4.72 14.60 4.55
CA MET A 174 -4.11 15.91 4.34
C MET A 174 -5.13 16.94 3.87
N ASP A 175 -6.07 16.53 3.01
CA ASP A 175 -7.13 17.40 2.52
C ASP A 175 -8.11 17.77 3.63
N ASP A 176 -8.49 16.84 4.50
CA ASP A 176 -9.30 17.13 5.69
C ASP A 176 -8.60 18.19 6.56
N PHE A 177 -7.31 17.99 6.86
CA PHE A 177 -6.51 18.99 7.59
C PHE A 177 -6.43 20.34 6.86
N ASN A 178 -6.25 20.34 5.55
CA ASN A 178 -6.17 21.57 4.76
C ASN A 178 -7.47 22.37 4.75
N ASN A 179 -8.59 21.71 5.04
CA ASN A 179 -9.93 22.29 5.13
C ASN A 179 -10.33 22.67 6.57
N GLU A 180 -9.53 22.29 7.59
CA GLU A 180 -9.68 22.76 8.97
C GLU A 180 -9.33 24.26 9.12
N ASP A 181 -9.72 24.87 10.25
CA ASP A 181 -9.44 26.26 10.56
C ASP A 181 -7.93 26.59 10.42
N PRO A 182 -7.55 27.69 9.73
CA PRO A 182 -6.15 28.08 9.52
C PRO A 182 -5.30 28.18 10.81
N LEU A 183 -5.91 28.46 11.96
CA LEU A 183 -5.23 28.51 13.26
C LEU A 183 -4.86 27.11 13.77
N GLU A 184 -5.72 26.13 13.56
CA GLU A 184 -5.46 24.72 13.90
C GLU A 184 -4.40 24.12 12.97
N LEU A 185 -4.48 24.43 11.68
CA LEU A 185 -3.46 24.06 10.68
C LEU A 185 -2.06 24.56 11.06
N ARG A 186 -1.97 25.81 11.55
CA ARG A 186 -0.70 26.40 12.01
C ARG A 186 -0.17 25.75 13.28
N LYS A 187 -1.02 25.43 14.26
CA LYS A 187 -0.62 24.72 15.49
C LYS A 187 -0.12 23.31 15.17
N PHE A 188 -0.83 22.60 14.31
CA PHE A 188 -0.47 21.26 13.86
C PHE A 188 0.85 21.26 13.09
N THR A 189 0.99 22.13 12.09
CA THR A 189 2.22 22.27 11.30
C THR A 189 3.43 22.55 12.19
N LYS A 190 3.30 23.48 13.14
CA LYS A 190 4.37 23.78 14.11
C LYS A 190 4.74 22.55 14.93
N LYS A 191 3.75 21.74 15.33
CA LYS A 191 3.96 20.50 16.09
C LYS A 191 4.59 19.40 15.24
N LEU A 192 4.16 19.25 13.98
CA LEU A 192 4.69 18.28 13.02
C LEU A 192 6.16 18.56 12.71
N LEU A 193 6.49 19.82 12.42
CA LEU A 193 7.86 20.29 12.25
C LEU A 193 8.70 20.07 13.52
N SER A 194 8.13 20.32 14.71
CA SER A 194 8.86 20.07 15.98
C SER A 194 9.06 18.58 16.29
N GLY A 195 8.13 17.71 15.89
CA GLY A 195 8.22 16.26 16.09
C GLY A 195 9.16 15.57 15.11
N ILE A 196 9.35 16.13 13.91
CA ILE A 196 10.34 15.67 12.92
C ILE A 196 11.75 16.12 13.32
N ALA A 197 11.89 17.29 13.95
CA ALA A 197 13.19 17.81 14.39
C ALA A 197 13.87 16.98 15.49
N GLY A 198 13.13 16.09 16.17
CA GLY A 198 13.63 15.29 17.29
C GLY A 198 13.94 16.15 18.52
N ASP A 199 13.72 15.58 19.70
CA ASP A 199 14.33 16.10 20.92
C ASP A 199 15.84 16.12 20.71
N SER A 200 16.38 17.31 20.44
CA SER A 200 17.78 17.60 20.70
C SER A 200 17.95 17.50 22.21
N VAL A 201 18.33 16.31 22.66
CA VAL A 201 18.82 16.08 24.01
C VAL A 201 19.88 17.15 24.28
N LYS A 202 19.54 18.06 25.18
CA LYS A 202 20.49 18.97 25.80
C LYS A 202 21.54 18.12 26.51
N SER A 203 22.73 18.04 25.94
CA SER A 203 23.95 17.75 26.69
C SER A 203 24.64 19.08 26.95
N GLY A 204 24.50 19.57 28.18
CA GLY A 204 25.09 20.81 28.70
C GLY A 204 24.57 21.06 30.10
#